data_AF-A0ABD2VIN3-F1
#
_entry.id   AF-A0ABD2VIN3-F1
#
_cell.length_a   1.000
_cell.length_b   1.000
_cell.length_c   1.000
_cell.angle_alpha   90.00
_cell.angle_beta   90.00
_cell.angle_gamma   90.00
#
_symmetry.space_group_name_H-M   'P 1'
#
loop_
_entity.id
_entity.type
_entity.pdbx_description
1 polymer ?
#
loop_
_entity_poly.entity_id
_entity_poly.type
_entity_poly.pdbx_seq_one_letter_code
_entity_poly.pdbx_strand_id
1 'polypeptide(L)'
;MNPVHRRVVSIAEITTAASVGFFHIEAEMSISDDLQKFCVIECSGCKQKKCTEEKKQFDCAKCQRQTTLVPRCTFQIDLIDGNGSTSVFISGDPAEKLLSMKAEDIFDTTCVKNQLLRVDQTQQMLSKRLFHIQLRKSSSWTNSNVT
;
A
#
# COMPACT_ATOMS: atom_id res chain seq x y z
N MET A 1 -23.80 -8.34 -24.86
CA MET A 1 -22.90 -7.26 -24.39
C MET A 1 -21.56 -7.91 -24.08
N ASN A 2 -20.51 -7.56 -24.84
CA ASN A 2 -19.16 -8.08 -24.58
C ASN A 2 -18.67 -7.43 -23.29
N PRO A 3 -18.16 -8.18 -22.29
CA PRO A 3 -17.49 -7.55 -21.16
C PRO A 3 -16.29 -6.80 -21.72
N VAL A 4 -16.14 -5.52 -21.37
CA VAL A 4 -14.96 -4.74 -21.71
C VAL A 4 -13.75 -5.50 -21.16
N HIS A 5 -13.03 -6.22 -22.01
CA HIS A 5 -11.76 -6.83 -21.63
C HIS A 5 -10.83 -5.68 -21.25
N ARG A 6 -10.65 -5.48 -19.94
CA ARG A 6 -9.69 -4.50 -19.43
C ARG A 6 -8.31 -4.97 -19.89
N ARG A 7 -7.65 -4.16 -20.72
CA ARG A 7 -6.31 -4.46 -21.24
C ARG A 7 -5.33 -4.54 -20.08
N VAL A 8 -4.68 -5.69 -19.93
CA VAL A 8 -3.51 -5.87 -19.07
C VAL A 8 -2.30 -5.28 -19.80
N VAL A 9 -1.50 -4.48 -19.11
CA VAL A 9 -0.27 -3.85 -19.64
C VAL A 9 0.94 -4.28 -18.83
N SER A 10 2.14 -4.17 -19.41
CA SER A 10 3.38 -4.44 -18.68
C SER A 10 3.77 -3.31 -17.72
N ILE A 11 4.57 -3.63 -16.71
CA ILE A 11 5.16 -2.65 -15.79
C ILE A 11 6.04 -1.66 -16.58
N ALA A 12 6.80 -2.13 -17.57
CA ALA A 12 7.61 -1.28 -18.44
C ALA A 12 6.77 -0.26 -19.24
N GLU A 13 5.58 -0.64 -19.72
CA GLU A 13 4.65 0.30 -20.35
C GLU A 13 4.18 1.37 -19.36
N ILE A 14 3.87 1.00 -18.12
CA ILE A 14 3.39 1.96 -17.10
C ILE A 14 4.49 2.95 -16.74
N THR A 15 5.73 2.50 -16.55
CA THR A 15 6.84 3.39 -16.17
C THR A 15 7.15 4.40 -17.27
N THR A 16 7.09 3.99 -18.54
CA THR A 16 7.35 4.85 -19.71
C THR A 16 6.16 5.72 -20.12
N ALA A 17 4.93 5.34 -19.78
CA ALA A 17 3.74 6.10 -20.16
C ALA A 17 3.69 7.49 -19.53
N ALA A 18 3.44 8.53 -20.33
CA ALA A 18 3.19 9.88 -19.81
C ALA A 18 1.82 10.01 -19.10
N SER A 19 0.96 9.01 -19.23
CA SER A 19 -0.41 9.04 -18.70
C SER A 19 -0.46 8.73 -17.21
N VAL A 20 -1.21 9.57 -16.48
CA VAL A 20 -1.63 9.36 -15.10
C VAL A 20 -2.97 8.62 -15.13
N GLY A 21 -3.19 7.66 -14.25
CA GLY A 21 -4.45 6.92 -14.25
C GLY A 21 -4.38 5.55 -13.59
N PHE A 22 -5.38 4.74 -13.91
CA PHE A 22 -5.46 3.35 -13.46
C PHE A 22 -5.08 2.41 -14.60
N PHE A 23 -4.23 1.44 -14.27
CA PHE A 23 -3.75 0.40 -15.16
C PHE A 23 -4.04 -0.96 -14.55
N HIS A 24 -4.23 -1.96 -15.39
CA HIS A 24 -4.37 -3.35 -14.96
C HIS A 24 -3.10 -4.09 -15.35
N ILE A 25 -2.49 -4.77 -14.38
CA ILE A 25 -1.29 -5.59 -14.60
C ILE A 25 -1.52 -6.99 -14.04
N GLU A 26 -0.71 -7.92 -14.53
CA GLU A 26 -0.50 -9.21 -13.88
C GLU A 26 0.97 -9.28 -13.45
N ALA A 27 1.21 -9.49 -12.16
CA ALA A 27 2.57 -9.45 -11.61
C ALA A 27 2.70 -10.39 -10.40
N GLU A 28 3.92 -10.86 -10.17
CA GLU A 28 4.34 -11.39 -8.88
C GLU A 28 4.43 -10.22 -7.88
N MET A 29 4.22 -10.53 -6.61
CA MET A 29 4.20 -9.55 -5.53
C MET A 29 5.11 -10.01 -4.39
N SER A 30 5.81 -9.08 -3.77
CA SER A 30 6.56 -9.29 -2.54
C SER A 30 6.46 -8.08 -1.61
N ILE A 31 6.57 -8.29 -0.31
CA ILE A 31 6.80 -7.19 0.64
C ILE A 31 8.26 -6.72 0.45
N SER A 32 8.46 -5.42 0.27
CA SER A 32 9.77 -4.86 -0.10
C SER A 32 10.82 -4.93 1.01
N ASP A 33 10.40 -4.71 2.25
CA ASP A 33 11.25 -4.70 3.45
C ASP A 33 10.40 -5.21 4.63
N ASP A 34 10.90 -6.18 5.38
CA ASP A 34 10.20 -6.77 6.53
C ASP A 34 10.32 -5.91 7.80
N LEU A 35 11.24 -4.94 7.82
CA LEU A 35 11.43 -3.97 8.90
C LEU A 35 10.70 -2.64 8.68
N GLN A 36 9.99 -2.50 7.56
CA GLN A 36 9.28 -1.27 7.24
C GLN A 36 8.11 -0.99 8.20
N LYS A 37 7.61 0.25 8.17
CA LYS A 37 6.38 0.60 8.90
C LYS A 37 5.16 0.07 8.14
N PHE A 38 4.41 -0.83 8.78
CA PHE A 38 3.18 -1.42 8.23
C PHE A 38 1.91 -0.63 8.58
N CYS A 39 2.01 0.35 9.48
CA CYS A 39 0.89 1.16 9.92
C CYS A 39 1.27 2.63 10.04
N VAL A 40 0.33 3.49 9.68
CA VAL A 40 0.37 4.93 10.00
C VAL A 40 -0.90 5.32 10.75
N ILE A 41 -0.82 6.44 11.45
CA ILE A 41 -1.99 7.08 12.05
C ILE A 41 -2.45 8.21 11.14
N GLU A 42 -3.74 8.22 10.80
CA GLU A 42 -4.35 9.25 9.96
C GLU A 42 -5.63 9.81 10.56
N CYS A 43 -5.98 11.03 10.14
CA CYS A 43 -7.26 11.64 10.45
C CYS A 43 -8.40 10.82 9.86
N SER A 44 -9.39 10.41 10.67
CA SER A 44 -10.55 9.67 10.19
C SER A 44 -11.41 10.43 9.15
N GLY A 45 -11.36 11.77 9.16
CA GLY A 45 -12.05 12.60 8.18
C GLY A 45 -11.26 12.84 6.89
N CYS A 46 -10.08 13.47 6.99
CA CYS A 46 -9.33 13.95 5.82
C CYS A 46 -8.15 13.08 5.40
N LYS A 47 -7.89 11.97 6.12
CA LYS A 47 -6.79 11.01 5.87
C LYS A 47 -5.39 11.63 5.88
N GLN A 48 -5.24 12.81 6.49
CA GLN A 48 -3.93 13.41 6.70
C GLN A 48 -3.18 12.56 7.73
N LYS A 49 -1.99 12.05 7.35
CA LYS A 49 -1.07 11.36 8.26
C LYS A 49 -0.63 12.31 9.36
N LYS A 50 -0.57 11.83 10.60
CA LYS A 50 -0.03 12.56 11.75
C LYS A 50 1.08 11.73 12.39
N CYS A 51 2.20 12.37 12.71
CA CYS A 51 3.28 11.77 13.47
C CYS A 51 2.94 11.82 14.96
N THR A 52 2.00 10.99 15.41
CA THR A 52 1.67 10.81 16.83
C THR A 52 1.43 9.34 17.09
N GLU A 53 1.90 8.85 18.24
CA GLU A 53 1.74 7.45 18.65
C GLU A 53 0.46 7.19 19.46
N GLU A 54 -0.37 8.23 19.64
CA GLU A 54 -1.56 8.14 20.48
C GLU A 54 -2.84 8.30 19.65
N LYS A 55 -3.80 7.39 19.87
CA LYS A 55 -5.18 7.49 19.37
C LYS A 55 -5.91 8.57 20.18
N LYS A 56 -5.74 9.84 19.83
CA LYS A 56 -6.38 10.98 20.53
C LYS A 56 -7.38 11.71 19.65
N GLN A 57 -8.38 12.31 20.31
CA GLN A 57 -9.18 13.35 19.69
C GLN A 57 -8.31 14.59 19.48
N PHE A 58 -8.47 15.24 18.33
CA PHE A 58 -7.74 16.46 18.01
C PHE A 58 -8.58 17.35 17.09
N ASP A 59 -8.29 18.64 17.11
CA ASP A 59 -8.86 19.59 16.17
C ASP A 59 -8.13 19.50 14.83
N CYS A 60 -8.80 18.95 13.83
CA CYS A 60 -8.21 18.84 12.51
C CYS A 60 -8.44 20.12 11.74
N ALA A 61 -7.40 20.91 11.53
CA ALA A 61 -7.45 22.16 10.74
C ALA A 61 -8.08 21.98 9.35
N LYS A 62 -7.85 20.83 8.70
CA LYS A 62 -8.44 20.52 7.38
C LYS A 62 -9.91 20.12 7.45
N CYS A 63 -10.35 19.46 8.53
CA CYS A 63 -11.76 19.12 8.71
C CYS A 63 -12.56 20.21 9.43
N GLN A 64 -11.88 21.21 10.01
CA GLN A 64 -12.46 22.28 10.83
C GLN A 64 -13.38 21.77 11.95
N ARG A 65 -13.05 20.60 12.50
CA ARG A 65 -13.79 19.97 13.59
C ARG A 65 -12.89 19.04 14.39
N GLN A 66 -13.33 18.73 15.59
CA GLN A 66 -12.74 17.66 16.39
C GLN A 66 -12.94 16.32 15.69
N THR A 67 -11.89 15.52 15.65
CA THR A 67 -11.89 14.20 15.01
C THR A 67 -10.94 13.27 15.73
N THR A 68 -10.99 11.99 15.40
CA THR A 68 -10.11 10.97 15.99
C THR A 68 -9.06 10.52 14.98
N LEU A 69 -7.90 10.16 15.52
CA LEU A 69 -6.85 9.49 14.79
C LEU A 69 -7.10 7.98 14.73
N VAL A 70 -7.04 7.42 13.52
CA VAL A 70 -7.29 6.00 13.27
C VAL A 70 -6.06 5.33 12.64
N PRO A 71 -5.75 4.08 13.03
CA PRO A 71 -4.77 3.26 12.32
C PRO A 71 -5.14 3.04 10.86
N ARG A 72 -4.11 3.04 10.01
CA ARG A 72 -4.22 2.69 8.60
C ARG A 72 -3.07 1.78 8.24
N CYS A 73 -3.39 0.53 7.87
CA CYS A 73 -2.41 -0.39 7.30
C CYS A 73 -1.90 0.18 5.98
N THR A 74 -0.59 0.39 5.87
CA THR A 74 0.07 0.85 4.65
C THR A 74 1.52 0.43 4.66
N PHE A 75 2.00 -0.11 3.54
CA PHE A 75 3.38 -0.53 3.37
C PHE A 75 3.72 -0.60 1.87
N GLN A 76 5.00 -0.70 1.57
CA GLN A 76 5.52 -0.86 0.23
C GLN A 76 5.60 -2.35 -0.15
N ILE A 77 5.15 -2.63 -1.36
CA ILE A 77 5.31 -3.92 -2.03
C ILE A 77 6.09 -3.72 -3.33
N ASP A 78 6.83 -4.73 -3.72
CA ASP A 78 7.44 -4.82 -5.04
C ASP A 78 6.56 -5.67 -5.95
N LEU A 79 6.42 -5.19 -7.18
CA LEU A 79 5.68 -5.84 -8.25
C LEU A 79 6.67 -6.16 -9.36
N ILE A 80 6.65 -7.40 -9.83
CA ILE A 80 7.55 -7.89 -10.86
C ILE A 80 6.74 -8.60 -11.93
N ASP A 81 6.92 -8.21 -13.19
CA ASP A 81 6.42 -8.92 -14.35
C ASP A 81 7.61 -9.35 -15.25
N GLY A 82 7.31 -10.02 -16.37
CA GLY A 82 8.35 -10.47 -17.30
C GLY A 82 9.13 -9.35 -18.01
N ASN A 83 8.73 -8.09 -17.84
CA ASN A 83 9.27 -6.94 -18.57
C ASN A 83 9.85 -5.86 -17.64
N GLY A 84 9.63 -5.93 -16.33
CA GLY A 84 10.18 -4.97 -15.38
C GLY A 84 9.67 -5.16 -13.96
N SER A 85 10.11 -4.25 -13.11
CA SER A 85 9.70 -4.19 -11.71
C SER A 85 9.36 -2.77 -11.27
N THR A 86 8.53 -2.65 -10.23
CA THR A 86 8.23 -1.37 -9.60
C THR A 86 7.81 -1.56 -8.15
N SER A 87 8.15 -0.60 -7.30
CA SER A 87 7.72 -0.56 -5.90
C SER A 87 6.55 0.40 -5.73
N VAL A 88 5.51 -0.04 -5.03
CA VAL A 88 4.26 0.72 -4.85
C VAL A 88 3.75 0.62 -3.42
N PHE A 89 2.97 1.61 -2.99
CA PHE A 89 2.30 1.54 -1.69
C PHE A 89 0.94 0.85 -1.81
N ILE A 90 0.71 -0.16 -0.97
CA ILE A 90 -0.61 -0.73 -0.69
C ILE A 90 -1.15 -0.11 0.61
N SER A 91 -2.47 0.11 0.69
CA SER A 91 -3.10 0.82 1.81
C SER A 91 -4.54 0.39 2.07
N GLY A 92 -4.93 0.29 3.34
CA GLY A 92 -6.28 -0.04 3.78
C GLY A 92 -6.65 -1.50 3.59
N ASP A 93 -7.91 -1.77 3.26
CA ASP A 93 -8.45 -3.13 3.16
C ASP A 93 -7.62 -4.07 2.28
N PRO A 94 -7.07 -3.66 1.11
CA PRO A 94 -6.17 -4.53 0.35
C PRO A 94 -4.89 -4.91 1.12
N ALA A 95 -4.32 -3.96 1.87
CA ALA A 95 -3.12 -4.18 2.69
C ALA A 95 -3.42 -5.10 3.88
N GLU A 96 -4.55 -4.87 4.57
CA GLU A 96 -5.03 -5.73 5.66
C GLU A 96 -5.28 -7.16 5.19
N LYS A 97 -5.93 -7.33 4.02
CA LYS A 97 -6.20 -8.64 3.43
C LYS A 97 -4.91 -9.36 3.07
N LEU A 98 -3.91 -8.64 2.56
CA LEU A 98 -2.61 -9.22 2.23
C LEU A 98 -1.92 -9.79 3.48
N LEU A 99 -1.95 -9.05 4.58
CA LEU A 99 -1.36 -9.44 5.87
C LEU A 99 -2.26 -10.37 6.71
N SER A 100 -3.52 -10.56 6.31
CA SER A 100 -4.55 -11.22 7.11
C SER A 100 -4.67 -10.62 8.53
N MET A 101 -4.52 -9.31 8.65
CA MET A 101 -4.47 -8.60 9.94
C MET A 101 -5.12 -7.21 9.84
N LYS A 102 -5.83 -6.79 10.88
CA LYS A 102 -6.48 -5.48 10.96
C LYS A 102 -5.49 -4.37 11.28
N ALA A 103 -5.75 -3.15 10.77
CA ALA A 103 -4.91 -2.00 11.03
C ALA A 103 -4.76 -1.71 12.53
N GLU A 104 -5.80 -1.96 13.32
CA GLU A 104 -5.76 -1.84 14.77
C GLU A 104 -4.78 -2.82 15.42
N ASP A 105 -4.80 -4.10 15.02
CA ASP A 105 -3.90 -5.13 15.55
C ASP A 105 -2.44 -4.88 15.13
N ILE A 106 -2.24 -4.42 13.88
CA ILE A 106 -0.92 -4.03 13.38
C ILE A 106 -0.40 -2.86 14.23
N PHE A 107 -1.22 -1.82 14.43
CA PHE A 107 -0.84 -0.66 15.23
C PHE A 107 -0.51 -1.03 16.67
N ASP A 108 -1.35 -1.83 17.32
CA ASP A 108 -1.12 -2.25 18.69
C ASP A 108 0.17 -3.10 18.80
N THR A 109 0.48 -3.90 17.78
CA THR A 109 1.75 -4.66 17.72
C THR A 109 2.95 -3.76 17.50
N THR A 110 2.94 -2.91 16.47
CA THR A 110 4.13 -2.16 16.04
C THR A 110 4.34 -0.87 16.80
N CYS A 111 3.28 -0.18 17.21
CA CYS A 111 3.36 1.15 17.83
C CYS A 111 3.16 1.12 19.34
N VAL A 112 2.27 0.26 19.85
CA VAL A 112 2.02 0.16 21.30
C VAL A 112 2.99 -0.82 21.96
N LYS A 113 3.09 -2.03 21.42
CA LYS A 113 3.99 -3.08 21.95
C LYS A 113 5.42 -2.96 21.45
N ASN A 114 5.67 -2.12 20.44
CA ASN A 114 6.98 -1.95 19.79
C ASN A 114 7.59 -3.29 19.32
N GLN A 115 6.75 -4.16 18.75
CA GLN A 115 7.15 -5.45 18.22
C GLN A 115 7.20 -5.43 16.70
N LEU A 116 8.13 -6.18 16.13
CA LEU A 116 8.20 -6.39 14.68
C LEU A 116 7.01 -7.24 14.22
N LEU A 117 6.42 -6.83 13.10
CA LEU A 117 5.38 -7.62 12.45
C LEU A 117 6.03 -8.77 11.68
N ARG A 118 5.67 -10.01 12.02
CA ARG A 118 6.17 -11.18 11.28
C ARG A 118 5.40 -11.32 9.98
N VAL A 119 6.12 -11.21 8.86
CA VAL A 119 5.52 -11.29 7.51
C VAL A 119 6.04 -12.47 6.69
N ASP A 120 6.85 -13.36 7.27
CA ASP A 120 7.48 -14.50 6.56
C ASP A 120 6.46 -15.40 5.86
N GLN A 121 5.38 -15.74 6.57
CA GLN A 121 4.32 -16.58 6.03
C GLN A 121 3.59 -15.87 4.88
N THR A 122 3.34 -14.57 5.03
CA THR A 122 2.76 -13.76 3.96
C THR A 122 3.69 -13.75 2.75
N GLN A 123 4.98 -13.49 2.95
CA GLN A 123 5.98 -13.46 1.87
C GLN A 123 6.02 -14.79 1.10
N GLN A 124 6.00 -15.93 1.80
CA GLN A 124 5.97 -17.25 1.19
C GLN A 124 4.68 -17.55 0.41
N MET A 125 3.57 -16.95 0.81
CA MET A 125 2.29 -17.08 0.12
C MET A 125 2.22 -16.21 -1.14
N LEU A 126 2.84 -15.02 -1.09
CA LEU A 126 2.91 -14.10 -2.22
C LEU A 126 3.82 -14.63 -3.34
N SER A 127 5.01 -15.17 -2.99
CA SER A 127 6.00 -15.65 -3.96
C SER A 127 5.58 -16.86 -4.81
N LYS A 128 4.39 -17.41 -4.58
CA LYS A 128 3.85 -18.59 -5.29
C LYS A 128 2.68 -18.24 -6.21
N ARG A 129 2.39 -16.96 -6.43
CA ARG A 129 1.15 -16.52 -7.09
C ARG A 129 1.38 -15.31 -7.99
N LEU A 130 0.66 -15.31 -9.11
CA LEU A 130 0.44 -14.12 -9.93
C LEU A 130 -0.83 -13.42 -9.48
N PHE A 131 -0.79 -12.09 -9.44
CA PHE A 131 -1.89 -11.25 -9.01
C PHE A 131 -2.34 -10.33 -10.13
N HIS A 132 -3.67 -10.26 -10.32
CA HIS A 132 -4.29 -9.22 -11.13
C HIS A 132 -4.46 -7.96 -10.29
N ILE A 133 -3.71 -6.90 -10.63
CA ILE A 133 -3.61 -5.70 -9.82
C ILE A 133 -4.12 -4.50 -10.62
N GLN A 134 -4.99 -3.70 -10.01
CA GLN A 134 -5.29 -2.37 -10.52
C GLN A 134 -4.34 -1.37 -9.87
N LEU A 135 -3.36 -0.90 -10.64
CA LEU A 135 -2.36 0.04 -10.21
C LEU A 135 -2.78 1.48 -10.53
N ARG A 136 -2.54 2.41 -9.61
CA ARG A 136 -2.74 3.84 -9.85
C ARG A 136 -1.40 4.54 -10.01
N LYS A 137 -1.13 5.09 -11.19
CA LYS A 137 -0.01 6.00 -11.41
C LYS A 137 -0.45 7.43 -11.08
N SER A 138 0.30 8.13 -10.23
CA SER A 138 0.15 9.56 -9.96
C SER A 138 1.19 10.37 -10.75
N SER A 139 1.00 11.69 -10.83
CA SER A 139 1.98 12.61 -11.45
C SER A 139 3.34 12.65 -10.74
N SER A 140 3.44 12.11 -9.53
CA SER A 140 4.66 12.05 -8.71
C SER A 140 5.41 10.71 -8.84
N TRP A 141 5.13 9.92 -9.87
CA TRP A 141 5.80 8.63 -10.10
C TRP A 141 7.29 8.88 -10.40
N THR A 142 8.15 8.70 -9.40
CA THR A 142 9.60 8.76 -9.57
C THR A 142 10.13 7.38 -9.97
N ASN A 143 10.80 7.28 -11.12
CA ASN A 143 11.52 6.07 -11.51
C ASN A 143 12.68 5.85 -10.54
N SER A 144 12.52 4.92 -9.60
CA SER A 144 13.64 4.39 -8.83
C SER A 144 14.34 3.30 -9.64
N ASN A 145 14.98 3.70 -10.75
CA ASN A 145 16.04 2.89 -11.35
C ASN A 145 17.30 3.20 -10.53
N VAL A 146 17.61 2.37 -9.53
CA VAL A 146 18.93 2.38 -8.91
C VAL A 146 19.80 1.46 -9.77
N THR A 147 20.76 2.09 -10.47
CA THR A 147 21.89 1.50 -11.19
C THR A 147 22.71 0.56 -10.33
#